data_AF-A0AA88Y6M2-F1
#
_entry.id   AF-A0AA88Y6M2-F1
#
_cell.length_a   1.000
_cell.length_b   1.000
_cell.length_c   1.000
_cell.angle_alpha   90.00
_cell.angle_beta   90.00
_cell.angle_gamma   90.00
#
_symmetry.space_group_name_H-M   'P 1'
#
loop_
_entity.id
_entity.type
_entity.pdbx_description
1 polymer ?
#
loop_
_entity_poly.entity_id
_entity_poly.type
_entity_poly.pdbx_seq_one_letter_code
_entity_poly.pdbx_strand_id
1 'polypeptide(L)'
;MLSKILKCAVTNVDFVKASYDTQNHLLQENFNSAKSQNLSSLHVLVGAGIVKIGMAENIAGSGLNLHSLRVIHARAGEDGLRNTFCSKNSVGKPRVTRSDNKVLDAVIPKMSQFLSA
;
A
#
# COMPACT_ATOMS: atom_id res chain seq x y z
N MET A 1 -40.31 10.46 14.39
CA MET A 1 -39.46 10.60 15.59
C MET A 1 -38.00 10.21 15.30
N LEU A 2 -37.75 9.06 14.65
CA LEU A 2 -36.43 8.62 14.16
C LEU A 2 -35.69 9.64 13.25
N SER A 3 -36.41 10.33 12.36
CA SER A 3 -35.83 11.33 11.45
C SER A 3 -35.30 12.60 12.15
N LYS A 4 -35.83 12.94 13.34
CA LYS A 4 -35.31 14.05 14.16
C LYS A 4 -34.04 13.64 14.92
N ILE A 5 -33.97 12.37 15.36
CA ILE A 5 -32.80 11.81 16.05
C ILE A 5 -31.61 11.68 15.09
N LEU A 6 -31.85 11.19 13.85
CA LEU A 6 -30.84 11.10 12.79
C LEU A 6 -30.24 12.46 12.41
N LYS A 7 -31.06 13.52 12.37
CA LYS A 7 -30.59 14.89 12.10
C LYS A 7 -29.71 15.48 13.22
N CYS A 8 -29.82 15.00 14.44
CA CYS A 8 -28.97 15.43 15.56
C CYS A 8 -27.71 14.56 15.73
N ALA A 9 -27.73 13.32 15.21
CA ALA A 9 -26.63 12.36 15.36
C ALA A 9 -25.56 12.44 14.27
N VAL A 10 -25.92 12.92 13.07
CA VAL A 10 -25.00 13.08 11.94
C VAL A 10 -25.15 14.50 11.43
N THR A 11 -24.13 15.32 11.65
CA THR A 11 -24.14 16.67 11.08
C THR A 11 -23.94 16.59 9.57
N ASN A 12 -24.39 17.61 8.83
CA ASN A 12 -24.14 17.68 7.38
C ASN A 12 -22.63 17.59 7.06
N VAL A 13 -21.78 18.02 7.98
CA VAL A 13 -20.32 17.93 7.88
C VAL A 13 -19.85 16.47 7.96
N ASP A 14 -20.39 15.69 8.90
CA ASP A 14 -20.06 14.26 9.01
C ASP A 14 -20.54 13.47 7.79
N PHE A 15 -21.71 13.85 7.25
CA PHE A 15 -22.24 13.25 6.02
C PHE A 15 -21.33 13.54 4.82
N VAL A 16 -20.96 14.81 4.59
CA VAL A 16 -20.04 15.19 3.50
C VAL A 16 -18.66 14.55 3.66
N LYS A 17 -18.16 14.43 4.89
CA LYS A 17 -16.89 13.75 5.17
C LYS A 17 -16.94 12.24 4.90
N ALA A 18 -18.11 11.61 5.07
CA ALA A 18 -18.34 10.21 4.75
C ALA A 18 -18.72 9.98 3.28
N SER A 19 -19.10 11.03 2.55
CA SER A 19 -19.47 10.97 1.15
C SER A 19 -18.27 10.61 0.27
N TYR A 20 -18.54 9.78 -0.75
CA TYR A 20 -17.55 9.44 -1.76
C TYR A 20 -17.24 10.64 -2.64
N ASP A 21 -16.07 11.25 -2.44
CA ASP A 21 -15.57 12.34 -3.27
C ASP A 21 -14.90 11.86 -4.57
N THR A 22 -14.96 12.70 -5.61
CA THR A 22 -14.34 12.48 -6.92
C THR A 22 -12.81 12.27 -6.79
N GLN A 23 -12.15 12.91 -5.83
CA GLN A 23 -10.73 12.67 -5.58
C GLN A 23 -10.43 11.24 -5.14
N ASN A 24 -11.33 10.62 -4.37
CA ASN A 24 -11.17 9.20 -3.98
C ASN A 24 -11.28 8.28 -5.20
N HIS A 25 -12.11 8.64 -6.18
CA HIS A 25 -12.22 7.91 -7.44
C HIS A 25 -10.91 7.93 -8.22
N LEU A 26 -10.35 9.12 -8.45
CA LEU A 26 -9.08 9.29 -9.14
C LEU A 26 -7.93 8.58 -8.43
N LEU A 27 -7.88 8.63 -7.10
CA LEU A 27 -6.87 7.91 -6.32
C LEU A 27 -6.99 6.39 -6.50
N GLN A 28 -8.21 5.85 -6.51
CA GLN A 28 -8.45 4.43 -6.71
C GLN A 28 -8.11 3.99 -8.14
N GLU A 29 -8.47 4.78 -9.14
CA GLU A 29 -8.12 4.49 -10.54
C GLU A 29 -6.60 4.50 -10.76
N ASN A 30 -5.90 5.51 -10.22
CA ASN A 30 -4.44 5.58 -10.29
C ASN A 30 -3.77 4.38 -9.62
N PHE A 31 -4.28 3.97 -8.45
CA PHE A 31 -3.81 2.78 -7.75
C PHE A 31 -4.04 1.51 -8.57
N ASN A 32 -5.24 1.34 -9.15
CA ASN A 32 -5.59 0.18 -9.95
C ASN A 32 -4.77 0.11 -11.24
N SER A 33 -4.55 1.26 -11.89
CA SER A 33 -3.70 1.39 -13.07
C SER A 33 -2.26 0.96 -12.77
N ALA A 34 -1.65 1.55 -11.73
CA ALA A 34 -0.31 1.17 -11.28
C ALA A 34 -0.22 -0.31 -10.88
N LYS A 35 -1.23 -0.83 -10.18
CA LYS A 35 -1.33 -2.25 -9.80
C LYS A 35 -1.28 -3.15 -11.04
N SER A 36 -2.09 -2.86 -12.05
CA SER A 36 -2.18 -3.68 -13.27
C SER A 36 -0.85 -3.76 -14.03
N GLN A 37 -0.09 -2.66 -14.05
CA GLN A 37 1.19 -2.58 -14.76
C GLN A 37 2.33 -3.28 -14.00
N ASN A 38 2.34 -3.17 -12.67
CA ASN A 38 3.48 -3.58 -11.85
C ASN A 38 3.36 -4.99 -11.25
N LEU A 39 2.13 -5.48 -11.04
CA LEU A 39 1.88 -6.72 -10.28
C LEU A 39 2.54 -7.95 -10.91
N SER A 40 2.57 -8.01 -12.25
CA SER A 40 3.17 -9.12 -12.99
C SER A 40 4.63 -9.37 -12.59
N SER A 41 5.40 -8.30 -12.40
CA SER A 41 6.80 -8.36 -11.98
C SER A 41 7.00 -8.91 -10.56
N LEU A 42 5.99 -8.82 -9.71
CA LEU A 42 6.04 -9.23 -8.30
C LEU A 42 5.61 -10.68 -8.09
N HIS A 43 5.06 -11.36 -9.11
CA HIS A 43 4.68 -12.77 -8.99
C HIS A 43 5.86 -13.67 -8.59
N VAL A 44 7.10 -13.31 -8.94
CA VAL A 44 8.28 -14.06 -8.51
C VAL A 44 8.46 -14.03 -6.99
N LEU A 45 8.17 -12.90 -6.33
CA LEU A 45 8.24 -12.77 -4.88
C LEU A 45 7.11 -13.53 -4.18
N VAL A 46 5.94 -13.59 -4.82
CA VAL A 46 4.79 -14.38 -4.36
C VAL A 46 5.08 -15.87 -4.48
N GLY A 47 5.59 -16.31 -5.64
CA GLY A 47 5.98 -17.70 -5.89
C GLY A 47 7.10 -18.19 -4.99
N ALA A 48 8.04 -17.32 -4.63
CA ALA A 48 9.08 -17.59 -3.64
C ALA A 48 8.56 -17.59 -2.18
N GLY A 49 7.28 -17.30 -1.95
CA GLY A 49 6.69 -17.25 -0.60
C GLY A 49 7.19 -16.10 0.28
N ILE A 50 7.82 -15.08 -0.32
CA ILE A 50 8.36 -13.91 0.40
C ILE A 50 7.23 -12.97 0.79
N VAL A 51 6.28 -12.74 -0.12
CA VAL A 51 5.10 -11.89 0.11
C VAL A 51 3.82 -12.62 -0.26
N LYS A 52 2.74 -12.32 0.46
CA LYS A 52 1.38 -12.75 0.05
C LYS A 52 0.87 -11.87 -1.09
N ILE A 53 -0.05 -12.40 -1.90
CA ILE A 53 -0.60 -11.69 -3.05
C ILE A 53 -1.13 -10.30 -2.69
N GLY A 54 -1.90 -10.15 -1.60
CA GLY A 54 -2.42 -8.84 -1.20
C GLY A 54 -1.34 -7.80 -0.86
N MET A 55 -0.18 -8.24 -0.33
CA MET A 55 0.96 -7.33 -0.13
C MET A 55 1.60 -6.96 -1.46
N ALA A 56 1.75 -7.90 -2.39
CA ALA A 56 2.25 -7.62 -3.73
C ALA A 56 1.33 -6.63 -4.47
N GLU A 57 0.01 -6.75 -4.32
CA GLU A 57 -0.95 -5.80 -4.90
C GLU A 57 -0.79 -4.38 -4.32
N ASN A 58 -0.55 -4.25 -3.01
CA ASN A 58 -0.30 -2.96 -2.38
C ASN A 58 1.03 -2.33 -2.82
N ILE A 59 2.08 -3.15 -2.99
CA ILE A 59 3.37 -2.72 -3.55
C ILE A 59 3.16 -2.22 -4.99
N ALA A 60 2.49 -3.03 -5.82
CA ALA A 60 2.22 -2.70 -7.23
C ALA A 60 1.36 -1.44 -7.38
N GLY A 61 0.28 -1.34 -6.63
CA GLY A 61 -0.61 -0.17 -6.64
C GLY A 61 0.02 1.09 -6.04
N SER A 62 1.06 0.92 -5.22
CA SER A 62 1.93 2.03 -4.81
C SER A 62 2.89 2.49 -5.91
N GLY A 63 2.86 1.88 -7.10
CA GLY A 63 3.76 2.22 -8.21
C GLY A 63 5.13 1.55 -8.12
N LEU A 64 5.27 0.48 -7.32
CA LEU A 64 6.52 -0.24 -7.17
C LEU A 64 6.46 -1.57 -7.92
N ASN A 65 7.48 -1.83 -8.74
CA ASN A 65 7.72 -3.11 -9.40
C ASN A 65 9.03 -3.74 -8.89
N LEU A 66 9.34 -4.97 -9.33
CA LEU A 66 10.54 -5.68 -8.89
C LEU A 66 11.83 -4.88 -9.15
N HIS A 67 11.93 -4.19 -10.28
CA HIS A 67 13.08 -3.36 -10.60
C HIS A 67 13.25 -2.21 -9.61
N SER A 68 12.16 -1.50 -9.28
CA SER A 68 12.19 -0.44 -8.27
C SER A 68 12.64 -0.94 -6.90
N LEU A 69 12.22 -2.15 -6.50
CA LEU A 69 12.64 -2.76 -5.24
C LEU A 69 14.14 -3.08 -5.24
N ARG A 70 14.69 -3.59 -6.36
CA ARG A 70 16.14 -3.77 -6.53
C ARG A 70 16.89 -2.47 -6.42
N VAL A 71 16.41 -1.39 -7.05
CA VAL A 71 17.06 -0.07 -6.98
C VAL A 71 17.03 0.50 -5.56
N ILE A 72 15.91 0.37 -4.85
CA ILE A 72 15.78 0.80 -3.45
C ILE A 72 16.75 0.04 -2.57
N HIS A 73 16.79 -1.29 -2.72
CA HIS A 73 17.67 -2.17 -1.96
C HIS A 73 19.16 -1.89 -2.26
N ALA A 74 19.54 -1.69 -3.51
CA ALA A 74 20.91 -1.34 -3.88
C ALA A 74 21.39 0.00 -3.28
N ARG A 75 20.46 0.94 -3.00
CA ARG A 75 20.80 2.26 -2.45
C ARG A 75 20.87 2.28 -0.93
N ALA A 76 19.99 1.56 -0.25
CA ALA A 76 19.80 1.68 1.20
C ALA A 76 19.46 0.36 1.90
N GLY A 77 19.67 -0.77 1.22
CA GLY A 77 19.47 -2.11 1.77
C GLY A 77 18.05 -2.33 2.32
N GLU A 78 18.00 -3.01 3.47
CA GLU A 78 16.76 -3.29 4.21
C GLU A 78 16.07 -2.04 4.70
N ASP A 79 16.82 -1.04 5.16
CA ASP A 79 16.27 0.23 5.65
C ASP A 79 15.55 0.98 4.52
N GLY A 80 16.08 0.93 3.29
CA GLY A 80 15.42 1.47 2.11
C GLY A 80 14.06 0.84 1.85
N LEU A 81 13.99 -0.50 1.92
CA LEU A 81 12.73 -1.25 1.76
C LEU A 81 11.74 -0.91 2.89
N ARG A 82 12.22 -0.91 4.13
CA ARG A 82 11.42 -0.61 5.33
C ARG A 82 10.81 0.79 5.27
N ASN A 83 11.63 1.79 4.97
CA ASN A 83 11.20 3.18 4.88
C ASN A 83 10.19 3.37 3.73
N THR A 84 10.40 2.68 2.61
CA THR A 84 9.48 2.74 1.47
C THR A 84 8.12 2.14 1.80
N PHE A 85 8.08 0.99 2.49
CA PHE A 85 6.82 0.31 2.80
C PHE A 85 6.01 1.03 3.89
N CYS A 86 6.71 1.69 4.83
CA CYS A 86 6.11 2.47 5.90
C CYS A 86 5.79 3.93 5.52
N SER A 87 6.31 4.42 4.39
CA SER A 87 6.04 5.76 3.87
C SER A 87 4.53 6.01 3.80
N LYS A 88 4.12 7.22 4.19
CA LYS A 88 2.72 7.65 4.08
C LYS A 88 2.40 8.08 2.64
N ASN A 89 1.22 7.69 2.16
CA ASN A 89 0.65 8.19 0.91
C ASN A 89 0.06 9.60 1.11
N SER A 90 -0.51 10.16 0.03
CA SER A 90 -1.15 11.49 0.03
C SER A 90 -2.32 11.64 1.01
N VAL A 91 -2.87 10.52 1.51
CA VAL A 91 -3.99 10.47 2.46
C VAL A 91 -3.48 10.15 3.88
N GLY A 92 -2.16 10.17 4.11
CA GLY A 92 -1.55 9.91 5.41
C GLY A 92 -1.56 8.44 5.85
N LYS A 93 -2.00 7.51 4.98
CA LYS A 93 -2.00 6.07 5.23
C LYS A 93 -0.69 5.44 4.75
N PRO A 94 -0.19 4.39 5.40
CA PRO A 94 0.99 3.66 4.92
C PRO A 94 0.79 3.13 3.50
N ARG A 95 1.84 3.19 2.67
CA ARG A 95 1.80 2.81 1.25
C ARG A 95 1.52 1.32 1.05
N VAL A 96 2.22 0.45 1.78
CA VAL A 96 2.14 -1.00 1.57
C VAL A 96 1.44 -1.73 2.71
N THR A 97 1.85 -1.44 3.94
CA THR A 97 1.26 -2.06 5.14
C THR A 97 1.34 -1.12 6.32
N ARG A 98 0.42 -1.29 7.26
CA ARG A 98 0.46 -0.59 8.55
C ARG A 98 1.73 -0.97 9.29
N SER A 99 2.28 -0.02 10.04
CA SER A 99 3.54 -0.08 10.80
C SER A 99 3.61 -1.16 11.89
N ASP A 100 2.64 -2.07 11.99
CA ASP A 100 2.71 -3.20 12.93
C ASP A 100 3.78 -4.19 12.46
N ASN A 101 4.89 -4.16 13.19
CA ASN A 101 6.21 -4.58 12.73
C ASN A 101 6.39 -6.08 12.44
N LYS A 102 5.49 -6.97 12.85
CA LYS A 102 5.73 -8.44 12.70
C LYS A 102 5.76 -8.92 11.25
N VAL A 103 4.94 -8.34 10.37
CA VAL A 103 4.89 -8.78 8.96
C VAL A 103 6.11 -8.28 8.21
N LEU A 104 6.49 -7.01 8.42
CA LEU A 104 7.67 -6.43 7.77
C LEU A 104 8.97 -7.06 8.27
N ASP A 105 9.06 -7.36 9.58
CA ASP A 105 10.22 -8.07 10.15
C ASP A 105 10.42 -9.47 9.56
N ALA A 106 9.33 -10.13 9.13
CA ALA A 106 9.41 -11.44 8.47
C ALA A 106 9.71 -11.34 6.96
N VAL A 107 9.25 -10.27 6.31
CA VAL A 107 9.30 -10.11 4.84
C VAL A 107 10.60 -9.45 4.38
N ILE A 108 11.02 -8.37 5.05
CA ILE A 108 12.13 -7.53 4.59
C ILE A 108 13.45 -8.30 4.52
N PRO A 109 13.86 -9.10 5.52
CA PRO A 109 15.10 -9.87 5.44
C PRO A 109 15.09 -10.89 4.30
N LYS A 110 13.97 -11.60 4.11
CA LYS A 110 13.80 -12.57 3.01
C LYS A 110 13.84 -11.89 1.65
N MET A 111 13.20 -10.73 1.54
CA MET A 111 13.21 -9.93 0.33
C MET A 111 14.61 -9.40 0.03
N SER A 112 15.32 -8.89 1.03
CA SER A 112 16.71 -8.43 0.92
C SER A 112 17.63 -9.54 0.42
N GLN A 113 17.53 -10.74 1.00
CA GLN A 113 18.28 -11.91 0.55
C GLN A 113 17.96 -12.26 -0.91
N PHE A 114 16.69 -12.24 -1.29
CA PHE A 114 16.27 -12.53 -2.67
C PHE A 114 16.76 -11.47 -3.68
N LEU A 115 16.79 -10.20 -3.30
CA LEU A 115 17.22 -9.11 -4.18
C LEU A 115 18.74 -8.99 -4.29
N SER A 116 19.48 -9.59 -3.34
CA SER A 116 20.95 -9.67 -3.35
C SER A 116 21.49 -10.82 -4.20
N ALA A 117 20.62 -11.75 -4.61
CA ALA A 117 20.94 -12.90 -5.47
C ALA A 117 20.87 -12.54 -6.95
#